data_AF-A0A2N7Q0J6-F1
#
_entry.id   AF-A0A2N7Q0J6-F1
#
_cell.length_a   1.000
_cell.length_b   1.000
_cell.length_c   1.000
_cell.angle_alpha   90.00
_cell.angle_beta   90.00
_cell.angle_gamma   90.00
#
_symmetry.space_group_name_H-M   'P 1'
#
loop_
_entity.id
_entity.type
_entity.pdbx_description
1 polymer ?
#
loop_
_entity_poly.entity_id
_entity_poly.type
_entity_poly.pdbx_seq_one_letter_code
_entity_poly.pdbx_strand_id
1 'polypeptide(L)' 'MFEIVQIAGQAYKGYGYSFINGKIVFIPFVETNEKVAIKITKEKKDYCLAEVVDILESTKTRKKPFCIYFG' A
#
# COMPACT_ATOMS: atom_id res chain seq x y z
N MET A 1 -5.91 -14.24 -1.06
CA MET A 1 -5.79 -13.96 0.38
C MET A 1 -5.60 -12.46 0.51
N PHE A 2 -6.37 -11.82 1.39
CA PHE A 2 -6.29 -10.38 1.63
C PHE A 2 -5.76 -10.18 3.04
N GLU A 3 -4.85 -9.23 3.21
CA GLU A 3 -4.28 -8.86 4.50
C GLU A 3 -4.60 -7.41 4.80
N ILE A 4 -4.96 -7.11 6.04
CA ILE A 4 -5.24 -5.74 6.47
C ILE A 4 -3.98 -5.20 7.12
N VAL A 5 -3.43 -4.13 6.55
CA VAL A 5 -2.20 -3.52 7.06
C VAL A 5 -2.38 -2.02 7.23
N GLN A 6 -1.62 -1.49 8.18
CA GLN A 6 -1.44 -0.05 8.34
C GLN A 6 -0.15 0.36 7.65
N ILE A 7 -0.19 1.41 6.83
CA ILE A 7 0.98 1.90 6.10
C ILE A 7 1.92 2.60 7.08
N ALA A 8 3.12 2.04 7.20
CA ALA A 8 4.16 2.54 8.11
C ALA A 8 4.87 3.78 7.58
N GLY A 9 4.98 3.90 6.25
CA GLY A 9 5.62 5.04 5.61
C GLY A 9 5.63 4.94 4.09
N GLN A 10 6.31 5.89 3.45
CA GLN A 10 6.59 5.87 2.02
C GLN A 10 8.04 5.49 1.72
N ALA A 11 8.21 4.80 0.60
CA ALA A 11 9.44 4.33 0.02
C ALA A 11 9.63 4.96 -1.38
N TYR A 12 10.66 4.50 -2.09
CA TYR A 12 11.00 4.96 -3.43
C TYR A 12 9.82 4.82 -4.42
N LYS A 13 9.72 5.75 -5.38
CA LYS A 13 8.64 5.82 -6.39
C LYS A 13 7.22 6.00 -5.85
N GLY A 14 7.05 6.47 -4.62
CA GLY A 14 5.72 6.71 -4.03
C GLY A 14 4.99 5.44 -3.62
N TYR A 15 5.72 4.33 -3.44
CA TYR A 15 5.18 3.13 -2.82
C TYR A 15 5.08 3.36 -1.32
N GLY A 16 3.94 3.06 -0.72
CA GLY A 16 3.90 2.82 0.71
C GLY A 16 4.57 1.49 1.05
N TYR A 17 4.95 1.34 2.32
CA TYR A 17 5.37 0.05 2.83
C TYR A 17 4.73 -0.26 4.18
N SER A 18 4.60 -1.55 4.44
CA SER A 18 4.20 -2.11 5.73
C SER A 18 4.95 -3.42 5.98
N PHE A 19 4.69 -4.04 7.12
CA PHE A 19 5.32 -5.30 7.52
C PHE A 19 4.25 -6.36 7.75
N ILE A 20 4.39 -7.49 7.07
CA ILE A 20 3.59 -8.69 7.33
C ILE A 20 4.54 -9.80 7.77
N ASN A 21 4.34 -10.36 8.96
CA ASN A 21 5.16 -11.45 9.50
C ASN A 21 6.68 -11.15 9.46
N GLY A 22 7.07 -9.90 9.73
CA GLY A 22 8.48 -9.46 9.71
C GLY A 22 9.06 -9.21 8.31
N LYS A 23 8.28 -9.40 7.25
CA LYS A 23 8.68 -9.17 5.86
C LYS A 23 8.14 -7.83 5.36
N ILE A 24 8.97 -7.05 4.68
CA ILE A 24 8.54 -5.76 4.13
C ILE A 24 7.66 -5.97 2.90
N VAL A 25 6.54 -5.26 2.84
CA VAL A 25 5.56 -5.34 1.76
C VAL A 25 5.40 -3.95 1.17
N PHE A 26 5.72 -3.80 -0.12
CA PHE A 26 5.54 -2.55 -0.85
C PHE A 26 4.17 -2.51 -1.52
N ILE A 27 3.49 -1.39 -1.36
CA ILE A 27 2.10 -1.19 -1.76
C ILE A 27 2.03 0.14 -2.52
N PRO A 28 1.67 0.16 -3.81
CA PRO A 28 1.51 1.40 -4.57
C PRO A 28 0.21 2.13 -4.19
N PHE A 29 0.13 3.43 -4.51
CA PHE A 29 -1.09 4.24 -4.38
C PHE A 29 -1.68 4.35 -2.97
N VAL A 30 -0.81 4.39 -1.96
CA VAL A 30 -1.18 4.56 -0.56
C VAL A 30 -0.37 5.65 0.11
N GLU A 31 -0.93 6.19 1.19
CA GLU A 31 -0.29 7.20 2.01
C GLU A 31 0.00 6.68 3.43
N THR A 32 0.98 7.29 4.09
CA THR A 32 1.33 6.95 5.48
C THR A 32 0.12 7.13 6.40
N ASN A 33 -0.04 6.25 7.39
CA ASN A 33 -1.20 6.19 8.31
C ASN A 33 -2.53 5.78 7.68
N GLU A 34 -2.57 5.32 6.43
CA GLU A 34 -3.77 4.68 5.89
C GLU A 34 -3.89 3.23 6.33
N LYS A 35 -5.14 2.76 6.50
CA LYS A 35 -5.46 1.35 6.73
C LYS A 35 -6.09 0.78 5.49
N VAL A 36 -5.43 -0.21 4.90
CA VAL A 36 -5.79 -0.76 3.58
C VAL A 36 -5.84 -2.28 3.63
N ALA A 37 -6.79 -2.86 2.89
CA ALA A 37 -6.80 -4.27 2.57
C ALA A 37 -5.94 -4.47 1.31
N ILE A 38 -4.91 -5.30 1.42
CA ILE A 38 -3.95 -5.54 0.35
C ILE A 38 -3.97 -7.00 -0.09
N LYS A 39 -3.63 -7.23 -1.36
CA LYS A 39 -3.43 -8.55 -1.93
C LYS A 39 -1.99 -8.67 -2.41
N ILE A 40 -1.25 -9.61 -1.85
CA ILE A 40 0.12 -9.90 -2.30
C ILE A 40 0.05 -10.44 -3.73
N THR A 41 0.70 -9.75 -4.66
CA THR A 41 0.76 -10.12 -6.08
C THR A 41 2.08 -10.76 -6.44
N LYS A 42 3.18 -10.37 -5.78
CA LYS A 42 4.49 -10.99 -5.95
C LYS A 42 5.19 -11.13 -4.61
N GLU A 43 5.69 -12.32 -4.34
CA GLU A 43 6.53 -12.59 -3.19
C GLU A 43 7.97 -12.82 -3.65
N LYS A 44 8.91 -12.08 -3.08
CA LYS A 44 10.35 -12.29 -3.27
C LYS A 44 10.99 -12.74 -1.96
N LYS A 45 12.28 -13.05 -1.99
CA LYS A 45 13.04 -13.50 -0.83
C LYS A 45 13.04 -12.45 0.28
N ASP A 46 13.36 -11.20 -0.07
CA ASP A 46 13.58 -10.12 0.90
C ASP A 46 12.35 -9.21 1.10
N TYR A 47 11.42 -9.18 0.14
CA TYR A 47 10.24 -8.32 0.19
C TYR A 47 9.06 -8.90 -0.58
N CYS A 48 7.87 -8.35 -0.32
CA CYS A 48 6.66 -8.63 -1.07
C CYS A 48 6.18 -7.37 -1.81
N LEU A 49 5.50 -7.57 -2.92
CA LEU A 49 4.71 -6.55 -3.60
C LEU A 49 3.24 -6.91 -3.43
N ALA A 50 2.44 -5.93 -3.07
CA ALA A 50 1.01 -6.08 -2.95
C ALA A 50 0.29 -4.94 -3.67
N GLU A 51 -0.94 -5.20 -4.04
CA GLU A 51 -1.86 -4.21 -4.60
C GLU A 51 -2.97 -3.92 -3.58
N VAL A 52 -3.45 -2.67 -3.60
CA VAL A 52 -4.56 -2.25 -2.75
C VAL A 52 -5.85 -2.80 -3.34
N VAL A 53 -6.62 -3.47 -2.51
CA VAL A 53 -7.94 -4.00 -2.88
C VAL A 53 -9.03 -3.09 -2.34
N ASP A 54 -8.87 -2.64 -1.10
CA ASP A 54 -9.82 -1.71 -0.49
C ASP A 54 -9.12 -0.78 0.51
N ILE A 55 -9.66 0.42 0.69
CA ILE A 55 -9.15 1.42 1.62
C ILE A 55 -10.16 1.55 2.75
N LEU A 56 -9.82 1.03 3.92
CA LEU A 56 -10.69 0.99 5.09
C LEU A 56 -10.67 2.32 5.83
N GLU A 57 -9.49 2.91 5.99
CA GLU A 57 -9.31 4.23 6.62
C GLU A 57 -8.38 5.07 5.75
N SER A 58 -8.96 6.09 5.11
CA SER A 58 -8.23 7.09 4.33
C SER A 58 -7.73 8.24 5.20
N THR A 59 -6.60 8.83 4.86
CA THR A 59 -6.14 10.09 5.48
C THR A 59 -6.97 11.28 4.99
N LYS A 60 -7.05 12.34 5.81
CA LYS A 60 -7.71 13.60 5.44
C LYS A 60 -7.04 14.31 4.26
N THR A 61 -5.78 13.96 3.95
CA THR A 61 -5.00 14.53 2.85
C THR A 61 -5.23 13.82 1.52
N ARG A 62 -5.88 12.64 1.50
CA ARG A 62 -6.10 11.88 0.28
C ARG A 62 -6.94 12.68 -0.71
N LYS A 63 -6.34 13.02 -1.85
CA LYS A 63 -7.02 13.68 -2.96
C LYS A 63 -7.25 12.68 -4.08
N LYS A 64 -8.42 12.76 -4.72
CA LYS A 64 -8.58 12.11 -6.02
C LYS A 64 -7.63 12.78 -7.02
N PRO A 65 -6.87 12.00 -7.80
CA PRO A 65 -6.06 12.56 -8.87
C PRO A 65 -6.97 13.30 -9.84
N PHE A 66 -6.57 14.51 -10.24
CA PHE A 66 -7.32 15.31 -11.22
C PHE A 66 -7.10 14.82 -12.66
N CYS A 67 -6.01 14.08 -12.91
CA CYS A 67 -5.65 13.56 -14.21
C CYS A 67 -6.33 12.20 -14.45
N ILE A 68 -7.05 12.09 -15.57
CA ILE A 68 -7.75 10.87 -15.99
C ILE A 68 -6.82 9.72 -16.39
N TYR A 69 -5.55 10.01 -16.67
CA TYR A 69 -4.54 9.01 -17.05
C TYR A 69 -3.74 8.47 -15.85
N PHE A 70 -4.05 8.91 -14.63
CA PHE A 70 -3.34 8.48 -13.42
C PHE A 70 -3.81 7.10 -12.96
N GLY A 71 -2.90 6.11 -12.97
CA GLY A 71 -3.13 4.71 -12.60
C GLY A 71 -2.12 3.80 -13.26
#